data_AF-A0A0F3IH22-F1
#
_entry.id   AF-A0A0F3IH22-F1
#
_cell.length_a   1.000
_cell.length_b   1.000
_cell.length_c   1.000
_cell.angle_alpha   90.00
_cell.angle_beta   90.00
_cell.angle_gamma   90.00
#
_symmetry.space_group_name_H-M   'P 1'
#
loop_
_entity.id
_entity.type
_entity.pdbx_description
1 polymer ?
#
loop_
_entity_poly.entity_id
_entity_poly.type
_entity_poly.pdbx_seq_one_letter_code
_entity_poly.pdbx_strand_id
1 'polypeptide(L)'
;MKQAVNFRLDETTLTTIAVLAKDLQTSKTDIIEKAVMQFAASRLNRKNVLMQFAATLAADEADAILDAIQADKSSKDIDSAL
;
A
#
# COMPACT_ATOMS: atom_id res chain seq x y z
N MET A 1 9.43 21.42 -3.37
CA MET A 1 8.58 22.62 -3.48
C MET A 1 7.15 22.18 -3.73
N LYS A 2 6.15 22.83 -3.09
CA LYS A 2 4.74 22.54 -3.36
C LYS A 2 4.35 23.12 -4.73
N GLN A 3 3.59 22.36 -5.53
CA GLN A 3 3.06 22.82 -6.82
C GLN A 3 1.56 23.07 -6.68
N ALA A 4 1.08 24.17 -7.27
CA ALA A 4 -0.35 24.46 -7.31
C ALA A 4 -1.02 23.54 -8.34
N VAL A 5 -2.05 22.81 -7.91
CA VAL A 5 -2.83 21.92 -8.76
C VAL A 5 -4.30 22.33 -8.67
N ASN A 6 -4.94 22.49 -9.83
CA ASN A 6 -6.36 22.80 -9.91
C ASN A 6 -7.14 21.53 -10.26
N PHE A 7 -8.17 21.21 -9.48
CA PHE A 7 -9.10 20.14 -9.78
C PHE A 7 -10.52 20.59 -9.40
N ARG A 8 -11.50 20.03 -10.10
CA ARG A 8 -12.92 20.30 -9.84
C ARG A 8 -13.46 19.24 -8.91
N LEU A 9 -14.25 19.65 -7.93
CA LEU A 9 -14.96 18.79 -7.01
C LEU A 9 -16.45 19.12 -7.08
N ASP A 10 -17.29 18.14 -6.77
CA ASP A 10 -18.71 18.38 -6.58
C ASP A 10 -18.97 19.22 -5.30
N GLU A 11 -20.15 19.81 -5.24
CA GLU A 11 -20.55 20.71 -4.16
C GLU A 11 -20.61 20.02 -2.79
N THR A 12 -21.04 18.75 -2.75
CA THR A 12 -21.12 17.98 -1.51
C THR A 12 -19.72 17.74 -0.93
N THR A 13 -18.75 17.41 -1.77
CA THR A 13 -17.35 17.24 -1.39
C THR A 13 -16.76 18.56 -0.90
N LEU A 14 -17.00 19.68 -1.59
CA LEU A 14 -16.54 21.01 -1.15
C LEU A 14 -17.11 21.40 0.21
N THR A 15 -18.40 21.13 0.42
CA THR A 15 -19.10 21.39 1.68
C THR A 15 -18.49 20.56 2.80
N THR A 16 -18.25 19.27 2.56
CA THR A 16 -17.63 18.36 3.53
C THR A 16 -16.24 18.84 3.93
N ILE A 17 -15.40 19.21 2.97
CA ILE A 17 -14.06 19.75 3.23
C ILE A 17 -14.15 21.05 4.04
N ALA A 18 -15.13 21.90 3.76
CA ALA A 18 -15.30 23.16 4.47
C ALA A 18 -15.72 22.96 5.94
N VAL A 19 -16.61 22.02 6.22
CA VAL A 19 -17.00 21.63 7.59
C VAL A 19 -15.80 21.06 8.32
N LEU A 20 -15.09 20.09 7.72
CA LEU A 20 -13.90 19.49 8.34
C LEU A 20 -12.81 20.50 8.64
N ALA A 21 -12.54 21.44 7.74
CA ALA A 21 -11.58 22.50 7.96
C ALA A 21 -11.94 23.39 9.15
N LYS A 22 -13.25 23.66 9.35
CA LYS A 22 -13.75 24.44 10.48
C LYS A 22 -13.59 23.66 11.79
N ASP A 23 -14.04 22.41 11.81
CA ASP A 23 -14.07 21.57 13.02
C ASP A 23 -12.66 21.23 13.49
N LEU A 24 -11.73 20.98 12.56
CA LEU A 24 -10.34 20.65 12.83
C LEU A 24 -9.41 21.87 12.91
N GLN A 25 -9.96 23.09 12.80
CA GLN A 25 -9.22 24.35 12.79
C GLN A 25 -7.98 24.32 11.87
N THR A 26 -8.16 23.83 10.64
CA THR A 26 -7.08 23.64 9.67
C THR A 26 -7.51 24.12 8.29
N SER A 27 -6.58 24.21 7.34
CA SER A 27 -6.91 24.69 6.00
C SER A 27 -7.59 23.60 5.16
N LYS A 28 -8.42 24.01 4.20
CA LYS A 28 -9.03 23.07 3.23
C LYS A 28 -7.95 22.30 2.46
N THR A 29 -6.85 22.99 2.14
CA THR A 29 -5.68 22.39 1.50
C THR A 29 -5.07 21.29 2.37
N ASP A 30 -4.90 21.52 3.68
CA ASP A 30 -4.35 20.51 4.59
C ASP A 30 -5.26 19.29 4.71
N ILE A 31 -6.58 19.48 4.72
CA ILE A 31 -7.55 18.37 4.69
C ILE A 31 -7.33 17.51 3.46
N ILE A 32 -7.24 18.13 2.28
CA ILE A 32 -7.05 17.41 1.01
C ILE A 32 -5.68 16.73 0.97
N GLU A 33 -4.61 17.43 1.35
CA GLU A 33 -3.26 16.85 1.40
C GLU A 33 -3.21 15.61 2.29
N LYS A 34 -3.80 15.67 3.50
CA LYS A 34 -3.88 14.53 4.42
C LYS A 34 -4.71 13.38 3.84
N ALA A 35 -5.86 13.67 3.24
CA ALA A 35 -6.71 12.65 2.62
C ALA A 35 -5.98 11.94 1.46
N VAL A 36 -5.29 12.69 0.60
CA VAL A 36 -4.49 12.14 -0.51
C VAL A 36 -3.33 11.31 0.03
N MET A 37 -2.60 11.79 1.05
CA MET A 37 -1.53 11.03 1.69
C MET A 37 -2.03 9.72 2.30
N GLN A 38 -3.18 9.75 3.00
CA GLN A 38 -3.76 8.56 3.60
C GLN A 38 -4.25 7.56 2.54
N PHE A 39 -4.88 8.05 1.46
CA PHE A 39 -5.24 7.21 0.32
C PHE A 39 -3.99 6.57 -0.31
N ALA A 40 -2.94 7.35 -0.54
CA ALA A 40 -1.67 6.86 -1.06
C ALA A 40 -1.08 5.78 -0.15
N ALA A 41 -0.97 6.03 1.16
CA ALA A 41 -0.47 5.04 2.12
C ALA A 41 -1.29 3.73 2.10
N SER A 42 -2.62 3.84 2.05
CA SER A 42 -3.51 2.67 2.00
C SER A 42 -3.38 1.84 0.72
N ARG A 43 -3.01 2.45 -0.42
CA ARG A 43 -2.81 1.76 -1.70
C ARG A 43 -1.36 1.34 -1.96
N LEU A 44 -0.39 2.14 -1.56
CA LEU A 44 1.03 1.82 -1.72
C LEU A 44 1.43 0.64 -0.83
N ASN A 45 0.93 0.57 0.41
CA ASN A 45 1.16 -0.59 1.27
C ASN A 45 0.52 -1.87 0.72
N ARG A 46 -0.55 -1.77 -0.10
CA ARG A 46 -1.16 -2.93 -0.78
C ARG A 46 -0.43 -3.34 -2.07
N LYS A 47 0.32 -2.45 -2.70
CA LYS A 47 0.90 -2.71 -4.03
C LYS A 47 2.22 -3.47 -4.00
N ASN A 48 2.89 -3.56 -2.87
CA ASN A 48 4.15 -4.27 -2.78
C ASN A 48 4.05 -5.41 -1.76
N VAL A 49 3.33 -6.47 -2.15
CA VAL A 49 3.24 -7.74 -1.41
C VAL A 49 4.64 -8.26 -1.07
N LEU A 50 5.66 -7.99 -1.89
CA LEU A 50 7.04 -8.37 -1.60
C LEU A 50 7.67 -7.53 -0.48
N MET A 51 7.31 -6.24 -0.35
CA MET A 51 7.81 -5.40 0.75
C MET A 51 7.27 -5.81 2.11
N GLN A 52 6.15 -6.53 2.17
CA GLN A 52 5.65 -7.08 3.44
C GLN A 52 6.54 -8.20 3.99
N PHE A 53 7.40 -8.78 3.14
CA PHE A 53 8.38 -9.80 3.47
C PHE A 53 9.82 -9.26 3.53
N ALA A 54 10.02 -7.99 3.17
CA ALA A 54 11.34 -7.36 3.21
C ALA A 54 11.77 -7.20 4.68
N ALA A 55 12.96 -7.72 5.02
CA ALA A 55 13.53 -7.76 6.36
C ALA A 55 12.74 -8.59 7.40
N THR A 56 11.82 -9.47 6.96
CA THR A 56 11.11 -10.39 7.86
C THR A 56 11.94 -11.61 8.25
N LEU A 57 12.88 -12.00 7.38
CA LEU A 57 13.79 -13.12 7.60
C LEU A 57 15.22 -12.63 7.58
N ALA A 58 16.06 -13.19 8.45
CA ALA A 58 17.49 -13.05 8.32
C ALA A 58 17.97 -13.81 7.05
N ALA A 59 19.15 -13.44 6.53
CA ALA A 59 19.63 -13.97 5.25
C ALA A 59 19.78 -15.50 5.26
N ASP A 60 20.24 -16.05 6.39
CA ASP A 60 20.37 -17.48 6.65
C ASP A 60 19.01 -18.21 6.69
N GLU A 61 17.98 -17.59 7.28
CA GLU A 61 16.62 -18.14 7.27
C GLU A 61 16.01 -18.15 5.86
N ALA A 62 16.28 -17.11 5.08
CA ALA A 62 15.83 -17.02 3.69
C ALA A 62 16.54 -18.06 2.80
N ASP A 63 17.84 -18.24 2.96
CA ASP A 63 18.64 -19.24 2.25
C ASP A 63 18.20 -20.67 2.62
N ALA A 64 17.94 -20.93 3.90
CA ALA A 64 17.44 -22.25 4.36
C ALA A 64 16.07 -22.61 3.74
N ILE A 65 15.16 -21.63 3.61
CA ILE A 65 13.87 -21.84 2.93
C ILE A 65 14.08 -22.07 1.43
N LEU A 66 15.00 -21.33 0.80
CA LEU A 66 15.33 -21.51 -0.61
C LEU A 66 15.89 -22.90 -0.87
N ASP A 67 16.80 -23.38 -0.02
CA ASP A 67 17.39 -24.72 -0.09
C ASP A 67 16.34 -25.81 0.10
N ALA A 68 15.41 -25.63 1.06
CA ALA A 68 14.29 -26.56 1.26
C ALA A 68 13.37 -26.63 0.02
N ILE A 69 13.04 -25.49 -0.60
CA ILE A 69 12.23 -25.43 -1.83
C ILE A 69 12.96 -26.10 -3.00
N GLN A 70 14.28 -25.91 -3.11
CA GLN A 70 15.09 -26.54 -4.16
C GLN A 70 15.20 -28.05 -3.97
N ALA A 71 15.30 -28.53 -2.72
CA ALA A 71 15.30 -29.95 -2.40
C ALA A 71 13.93 -30.61 -2.66
N ASP A 72 12.83 -29.89 -2.39
CA ASP A 72 11.46 -30.37 -2.57
C ASP A 72 10.98 -30.35 -4.04
N LYS A 73 11.75 -29.77 -4.98
CA LYS A 73 11.47 -29.85 -6.43
C LYS A 73 11.40 -31.28 -6.98
N SER A 74 11.75 -32.29 -6.19
CA SER A 74 11.64 -33.71 -6.52
C SER A 74 10.32 -34.38 -6.11
N SER A 75 9.41 -33.72 -5.37
CA SER A 75 8.22 -34.40 -4.81
C SER A 75 6.88 -34.15 -5.53
N LYS A 76 6.86 -33.41 -6.65
CA LYS A 76 5.68 -33.43 -7.53
C LYS A 76 5.72 -34.68 -8.40
N ASP A 77 5.43 -35.82 -7.79
CA ASP A 77 4.78 -36.92 -8.50
C ASP A 77 3.45 -36.36 -9.04
N ILE A 78 3.50 -35.85 -10.27
CA ILE A 78 2.30 -35.67 -11.07
C ILE A 78 1.86 -37.09 -11.38
N ASP A 79 0.93 -37.60 -10.57
CA ASP A 79 0.17 -38.82 -10.87
C ASP A 79 -0.47 -38.63 -12.25
N SER A 80 0.24 -39.11 -13.26
CA SER A 80 -0.21 -39.15 -14.65
C SER A 80 -0.94 -40.47 -14.84
N ALA A 81 -1.99 -40.67 -14.06
CA ALA A 81 -3.00 -41.68 -14.34
C ALA A 81 -4.04 -41.06 -15.28
N LEU A 82 -3.72 -41.08 -16.57
CA LEU A 82 -4.67 -40.98 -17.69
C LEU A 82 -5.21 -42.38 -18.01
#